data_AF-A0A534K0V0-F1
#
_entry.id   AF-A0A534K0V0-F1
#
_cell.length_a   1.000
_cell.length_b   1.000
_cell.length_c   1.000
_cell.angle_alpha   90.00
_cell.angle_beta   90.00
_cell.angle_gamma   90.00
#
_symmetry.space_group_name_H-M   'P 1'
#
loop_
_entity.id
_entity.type
_entity.pdbx_description
1 polymer ?
#
loop_
_entity_poly.entity_id
_entity_poly.type
_entity_poly.pdbx_seq_one_letter_code
_entity_poly.pdbx_strand_id
1 'polypeptide(L)'
;MLGRTRPMSSRETLDEKETARLEAFSDGVFAFAITLLALNLRDPAGSGVSLSEGLISEWPAFFAFVTSFVTVLIMWMNHHNMFNYIRRVDSDGWIAAAVYSGTFFFLSLVWNGLWRYCVRGHRLLGTAVTDQQARTITRQYAVAPVSYGIAFVIAPFSGLVSVGVILAVAAFFAVTATIGE
;
A
#
# COMPACT_ATOMS: atom_id res chain seq x y z
N MET A 1 38.14 -23.76 28.61
CA MET A 1 37.69 -22.86 27.53
C MET A 1 36.38 -22.21 27.95
N LEU A 2 36.43 -21.04 28.60
CA LEU A 2 35.25 -20.25 28.92
C LEU A 2 35.05 -19.24 27.79
N GLY A 3 33.98 -19.41 27.02
CA GLY A 3 33.56 -18.46 25.99
C GLY A 3 33.27 -17.12 26.65
N ARG A 4 34.16 -16.15 26.45
CA ARG A 4 34.00 -14.77 26.93
C ARG A 4 32.78 -14.19 26.22
N THR A 5 31.65 -14.07 26.91
CA THR A 5 30.48 -13.32 26.44
C THR A 5 30.94 -11.89 26.22
N ARG A 6 31.10 -11.50 24.96
CA ARG A 6 31.46 -10.13 24.61
C ARG A 6 30.28 -9.26 25.05
N PRO A 7 30.48 -8.23 25.88
CA PRO A 7 29.39 -7.31 26.21
C PRO A 7 28.87 -6.70 24.91
N MET A 8 27.55 -6.78 24.68
CA MET A 8 26.92 -6.15 23.52
C MET A 8 27.29 -4.67 23.50
N SER A 9 27.67 -4.17 22.34
CA SER A 9 27.97 -2.74 22.21
C SER A 9 26.68 -1.93 22.31
N SER A 10 26.76 -0.69 22.79
CA SER A 10 25.59 0.18 22.95
C SER A 10 24.77 0.33 21.66
N ARG A 11 25.40 0.25 20.48
CA ARG A 11 24.71 0.25 19.18
C ARG A 11 23.80 -0.95 18.99
N GLU A 12 24.28 -2.16 19.31
CA GLU A 12 23.49 -3.40 19.16
C GLU A 12 22.24 -3.35 20.05
N THR A 13 22.37 -2.80 21.27
CA THR A 13 21.23 -2.64 22.18
C THR A 13 20.22 -1.58 21.73
N LEU A 14 20.64 -0.61 20.92
CA LEU A 14 19.74 0.39 20.33
C LEU A 14 18.98 -0.21 19.15
N ASP A 15 19.68 -0.90 18.25
CA ASP A 15 19.10 -1.55 17.07
C ASP A 15 18.05 -2.61 17.46
N GLU A 16 18.31 -3.39 18.52
CA GLU A 16 17.33 -4.36 19.07
C GLU A 16 16.07 -3.67 19.61
N LYS A 17 16.21 -2.54 20.32
CA LYS A 17 15.06 -1.77 20.81
C LYS A 17 14.27 -1.14 19.68
N GLU A 18 14.93 -0.63 18.65
CA GLU A 18 14.27 -0.06 17.47
C GLU A 18 13.49 -1.12 16.70
N THR A 19 14.07 -2.31 16.52
CA THR A 19 13.41 -3.46 15.90
C THR A 19 12.17 -3.87 16.68
N ALA A 20 12.26 -4.02 18.00
CA ALA A 20 11.12 -4.37 18.86
C ALA A 20 10.01 -3.31 18.85
N ARG A 21 10.36 -2.02 18.75
CA ARG A 21 9.36 -0.94 18.63
C ARG A 21 8.63 -0.99 17.29
N LEU A 22 9.34 -1.29 16.20
CA LEU A 22 8.75 -1.44 14.87
C LEU A 22 7.84 -2.67 14.76
N GLU A 23 8.23 -3.77 15.41
CA GLU A 23 7.40 -4.97 15.53
C GLU A 23 6.09 -4.66 16.26
N ALA A 24 6.16 -4.05 17.46
CA ALA A 24 4.99 -3.69 18.24
C ALA A 24 4.05 -2.71 17.53
N PHE A 25 4.61 -1.77 16.76
CA PHE A 25 3.81 -0.87 15.91
C PHE A 25 3.08 -1.65 14.80
N SER A 26 3.78 -2.55 14.11
CA SER A 26 3.21 -3.38 13.05
C SER A 26 2.10 -4.29 13.58
N ASP A 27 2.27 -4.90 14.75
CA ASP A 27 1.23 -5.70 15.43
C ASP A 27 -0.04 -4.89 15.67
N GLY A 28 0.10 -3.64 16.13
CA GLY A 28 -1.03 -2.73 16.32
C GLY A 28 -1.76 -2.43 15.01
N VAL A 29 -1.04 -2.23 13.90
CA VAL A 29 -1.63 -1.99 12.58
C VAL A 29 -2.39 -3.23 12.09
N PHE A 30 -1.82 -4.44 12.23
CA PHE A 30 -2.51 -5.69 11.86
C PHE A 30 -3.76 -5.92 12.69
N ALA A 31 -3.69 -5.71 14.02
CA ALA A 31 -4.84 -5.84 14.90
C ALA A 31 -5.96 -4.88 14.49
N PHE A 32 -5.63 -3.62 14.20
CA PHE A 32 -6.59 -2.63 13.71
C PHE A 32 -7.19 -3.00 12.34
N ALA A 33 -6.38 -3.48 11.40
CA ALA A 33 -6.89 -3.93 10.10
C ALA A 33 -7.89 -5.09 10.24
N ILE A 34 -7.61 -6.05 11.12
CA ILE A 34 -8.49 -7.19 11.40
C ILE A 34 -9.82 -6.73 12.01
N THR A 35 -9.82 -5.73 12.90
CA THR A 35 -11.08 -5.22 13.47
C THR A 35 -11.92 -4.47 12.45
N LEU A 36 -11.29 -3.73 11.53
CA LEU A 36 -11.99 -3.06 10.43
C LEU A 36 -12.70 -4.03 9.47
N LEU A 37 -12.21 -5.27 9.31
CA LEU A 37 -12.90 -6.28 8.51
C LEU A 37 -14.30 -6.57 9.05
N ALA A 38 -14.45 -6.63 10.37
CA ALA A 38 -15.72 -6.93 11.02
C ALA A 38 -16.74 -5.80 10.88
N LEU A 39 -16.30 -4.55 10.69
CA LEU A 39 -17.19 -3.40 10.53
C LEU A 39 -18.02 -3.44 9.24
N ASN A 40 -17.63 -4.25 8.25
CA ASN A 40 -18.39 -4.42 7.02
C ASN A 40 -19.56 -5.41 7.16
N LEU A 41 -19.67 -6.11 8.28
CA LEU A 41 -20.80 -7.01 8.54
C LEU A 41 -22.04 -6.19 8.87
N ARG A 42 -23.11 -6.40 8.11
CA ARG A 42 -24.39 -5.69 8.27
C ARG A 42 -25.23 -6.36 9.35
N ASP A 43 -25.96 -5.55 10.11
CA ASP A 43 -26.96 -6.05 11.06
C ASP A 43 -28.28 -6.38 10.34
N PRO A 44 -28.70 -7.66 10.29
CA PRO A 44 -29.96 -8.05 9.67
C PRO A 44 -31.19 -7.51 10.42
N ALA A 45 -31.09 -7.08 11.68
CA ALA A 45 -32.24 -6.59 12.47
C ALA A 45 -32.89 -5.32 11.88
N GLY A 46 -32.16 -4.54 11.06
CA GLY A 46 -32.69 -3.34 10.40
C GLY A 46 -33.53 -3.59 9.14
N SER A 47 -33.64 -4.85 8.69
CA SER A 47 -34.22 -5.18 7.37
C SER A 47 -35.66 -5.69 7.40
N GLY A 48 -36.25 -5.88 8.59
CA GLY A 48 -37.65 -6.31 8.74
C GLY A 48 -37.94 -7.77 8.37
N VAL A 49 -36.91 -8.55 8.00
CA VAL A 49 -37.03 -10.01 7.79
C VAL A 49 -36.73 -10.79 9.06
N SER A 50 -37.09 -12.08 9.06
CA SER A 50 -36.69 -13.00 10.14
C SER A 50 -35.16 -13.01 10.27
N LEU A 51 -34.66 -13.09 11.51
CA LEU A 51 -33.22 -13.17 11.79
C LEU A 51 -32.53 -14.28 10.99
N SER A 52 -33.20 -15.42 10.81
CA SER A 52 -32.69 -16.56 10.04
C SER A 52 -32.56 -16.25 8.54
N GLU A 53 -33.53 -15.55 7.96
CA GLU A 53 -33.52 -15.16 6.54
C GLU A 53 -32.47 -14.09 6.27
N GLY A 54 -32.36 -13.09 7.16
CA GLY A 54 -31.32 -12.06 7.07
C GLY A 54 -29.91 -12.65 7.17
N LEU A 55 -29.70 -13.61 8.07
CA LEU A 55 -28.39 -14.27 8.24
C LEU A 55 -28.02 -15.14 7.04
N ILE A 56 -29.00 -15.85 6.46
CA ILE A 56 -28.78 -16.60 5.21
C ILE A 56 -28.47 -15.63 4.07
N SER A 57 -29.16 -14.50 3.94
CA SER A 57 -28.91 -13.54 2.86
C SER A 57 -27.48 -12.96 2.89
N GLU A 58 -26.93 -12.75 4.09
CA GLU A 58 -25.61 -12.17 4.32
C GLU A 58 -24.45 -13.21 4.32
N TRP A 59 -24.72 -14.48 4.00
CA TRP A 59 -23.69 -15.54 3.95
C TRP A 59 -22.46 -15.19 3.09
N PRO A 60 -22.57 -14.50 1.93
CA PRO A 60 -21.40 -14.15 1.12
C PRO A 60 -20.52 -13.10 1.81
N ALA A 61 -21.12 -12.15 2.54
CA ALA A 61 -20.40 -11.15 3.29
C ALA A 61 -19.66 -11.78 4.47
N PHE A 62 -20.30 -12.72 5.17
CA PHE A 62 -19.65 -13.50 6.21
C PHE A 62 -18.49 -14.34 5.67
N PHE A 63 -18.67 -15.00 4.52
CA PHE A 63 -17.61 -15.76 3.87
C PHE A 63 -16.43 -14.87 3.45
N ALA A 64 -16.71 -13.71 2.82
CA ALA A 64 -15.70 -12.71 2.48
C ALA A 64 -14.96 -12.19 3.72
N PHE A 65 -15.68 -11.97 4.83
CA PHE A 65 -15.08 -11.63 6.12
C PHE A 65 -14.13 -12.72 6.63
N VAL A 66 -14.58 -13.98 6.73
CA VAL A 66 -13.76 -15.09 7.24
C VAL A 66 -12.52 -15.30 6.38
N THR A 67 -12.68 -15.32 5.06
CA THR A 67 -11.55 -15.49 4.14
C THR A 67 -10.55 -14.35 4.23
N SER A 68 -11.02 -13.09 4.34
CA SER A 68 -10.16 -11.93 4.57
C SER A 68 -9.46 -11.99 5.92
N PHE A 69 -10.19 -12.34 6.98
CA PHE A 69 -9.68 -12.48 8.34
C PHE A 69 -8.55 -13.51 8.39
N VAL A 70 -8.77 -14.70 7.83
CA VAL A 70 -7.77 -15.77 7.76
C VAL A 70 -6.55 -15.33 6.95
N THR A 71 -6.76 -14.66 5.82
CA THR A 71 -5.67 -14.16 4.97
C THR A 71 -4.80 -13.16 5.72
N VAL A 72 -5.40 -12.15 6.34
CA VAL A 72 -4.67 -11.14 7.11
C VAL A 72 -3.99 -11.76 8.33
N LEU A 73 -4.62 -12.73 9.00
CA LEU A 73 -4.02 -13.45 10.12
C LEU A 73 -2.79 -14.28 9.69
N ILE A 74 -2.85 -14.95 8.54
CA ILE A 74 -1.69 -15.66 7.98
C ILE A 74 -0.58 -14.67 7.64
N MET A 75 -0.91 -13.52 7.06
CA MET A 75 0.07 -12.47 6.78
C MET A 75 0.73 -11.96 8.06
N TRP A 76 -0.04 -11.71 9.12
CA TRP A 76 0.47 -11.34 10.44
C TRP A 76 1.39 -12.42 11.03
N MET A 77 1.00 -13.70 10.97
CA MET A 77 1.82 -14.78 11.49
C MET A 77 3.14 -14.92 10.72
N ASN A 78 3.11 -14.77 9.39
CA ASN A 78 4.32 -14.72 8.57
C ASN A 78 5.19 -13.50 8.89
N HIS A 79 4.57 -12.34 9.14
CA HIS A 79 5.26 -11.12 9.56
C HIS A 79 5.97 -11.32 10.90
N HIS A 80 5.26 -11.76 11.95
CA HIS A 80 5.83 -12.03 13.26
C HIS A 80 6.96 -13.09 13.18
N ASN A 81 6.75 -14.16 12.41
CA ASN A 81 7.79 -15.16 12.16
C ASN A 81 9.02 -14.59 11.44
N MET A 82 8.84 -13.68 10.50
CA MET A 82 9.94 -13.01 9.80
C MET A 82 10.78 -12.16 10.77
N PHE A 83 10.15 -11.43 11.69
CA PHE A 83 10.86 -10.62 12.69
C PHE A 83 11.72 -11.45 13.65
N ASN A 84 11.35 -12.69 13.93
CA ASN A 84 12.19 -13.63 14.69
C ASN A 84 13.54 -13.94 14.01
N TYR A 85 13.66 -13.75 12.69
CA TYR A 85 14.90 -13.93 11.93
C TYR A 85 15.66 -12.62 11.65
N ILE A 86 15.04 -11.46 11.86
CA ILE A 86 15.65 -10.15 11.62
C ILE A 86 16.48 -9.77 12.84
N ARG A 87 17.80 -9.81 12.70
CA ARG A 87 18.73 -9.53 13.80
C ARG A 87 18.88 -8.04 14.08
N ARG A 88 18.71 -7.19 13.05
CA ARG A 88 18.76 -5.72 13.08
C ARG A 88 17.94 -5.15 11.94
N VAL A 89 17.29 -4.02 12.19
CA VAL A 89 16.76 -3.15 11.13
C VAL A 89 17.81 -2.07 10.86
N ASP A 90 18.40 -2.07 9.68
CA ASP A 90 19.34 -1.01 9.29
C ASP A 90 18.61 0.33 9.18
N SER A 91 19.17 1.37 9.80
CA SER A 91 18.58 2.73 9.83
C SER A 91 18.61 3.44 8.46
N ASP A 92 19.26 2.86 7.45
CA ASP A 92 19.53 3.56 6.19
C ASP A 92 18.27 3.81 5.35
N GLY A 93 17.11 3.22 5.69
CA GLY A 93 15.77 3.60 5.22
C GLY A 93 15.49 3.51 3.71
N TRP A 94 16.53 3.32 2.89
CA TRP A 94 16.47 3.35 1.43
C TRP A 94 15.70 2.15 0.88
N ILE A 95 15.73 1.01 1.58
CA ILE A 95 14.93 -0.18 1.21
C ILE A 95 13.45 0.17 1.30
N ALA A 96 13.02 0.85 2.38
CA ALA A 96 11.63 1.28 2.52
C ALA A 96 11.26 2.27 1.40
N ALA A 97 12.14 3.23 1.10
CA ALA A 97 11.95 4.16 -0.01
C ALA A 97 11.88 3.44 -1.38
N ALA A 98 12.70 2.41 -1.60
CA ALA A 98 12.74 1.64 -2.84
C ALA A 98 11.48 0.77 -3.01
N VAL A 99 11.04 0.10 -1.95
CA VAL A 99 9.78 -0.67 -1.94
C VAL A 99 8.59 0.26 -2.20
N TYR A 100 8.57 1.42 -1.53
CA TYR A 100 7.51 2.40 -1.68
C TYR A 100 7.45 2.96 -3.10
N SER A 101 8.55 3.53 -3.59
CA SER A 101 8.65 4.07 -4.96
C SER A 101 8.42 3.00 -6.04
N GLY A 102 8.88 1.77 -5.84
CA GLY A 102 8.65 0.65 -6.75
C GLY A 102 7.16 0.29 -6.86
N THR A 103 6.42 0.33 -5.74
CA THR A 103 4.97 0.14 -5.72
C THR A 103 4.25 1.21 -6.52
N PHE A 104 4.60 2.50 -6.33
CA PHE A 104 4.03 3.59 -7.13
C PHE A 104 4.38 3.49 -8.61
N PHE A 105 5.62 3.12 -8.92
CA PHE A 105 6.07 2.95 -10.29
C PHE A 105 5.26 1.85 -10.98
N PHE A 106 5.13 0.68 -10.36
CA PHE A 106 4.31 -0.41 -10.89
C PHE A 106 2.85 0.01 -11.11
N LEU A 107 2.21 0.60 -10.09
CA LEU A 107 0.83 1.09 -10.20
C LEU A 107 0.66 2.10 -11.34
N SER A 108 1.62 3.00 -11.50
CA SER A 108 1.58 4.00 -12.57
C SER A 108 1.71 3.41 -13.97
N LEU A 109 2.47 2.32 -14.13
CA LEU A 109 2.54 1.59 -15.40
C LEU A 109 1.21 0.92 -15.73
N VAL A 110 0.59 0.27 -14.74
CA VAL A 110 -0.73 -0.36 -14.90
C VAL A 110 -1.78 0.68 -15.30
N TRP A 111 -1.83 1.82 -14.60
CA TRP A 111 -2.80 2.89 -14.87
C TRP A 111 -2.55 3.58 -16.21
N ASN A 112 -1.29 3.86 -16.56
CA ASN A 112 -0.94 4.42 -17.87
C ASN A 112 -1.29 3.43 -19.00
N GLY A 113 -1.05 2.13 -18.79
CA GLY A 113 -1.43 1.06 -19.71
C GLY A 113 -2.94 0.99 -19.93
N LEU A 114 -3.73 1.01 -18.86
CA LEU A 114 -5.19 1.03 -18.93
C LEU A 114 -5.69 2.25 -19.71
N TRP A 115 -5.17 3.45 -19.43
CA TRP A 115 -5.54 4.64 -20.17
C TRP A 115 -5.20 4.56 -21.66
N ARG A 116 -3.99 4.08 -21.99
CA ARG A 116 -3.59 3.85 -23.39
C ARG A 116 -4.51 2.85 -24.09
N TYR A 117 -4.99 1.83 -23.38
CA TYR A 117 -5.97 0.89 -23.90
C TYR A 117 -7.30 1.58 -24.24
N CYS A 118 -7.80 2.45 -23.36
CA CYS A 118 -9.05 3.19 -23.58
C CYS A 118 -8.98 4.15 -24.77
N VAL A 119 -7.86 4.89 -24.90
CA VAL A 119 -7.65 5.88 -25.97
C VAL A 119 -7.36 5.21 -27.32
N ARG A 120 -6.71 4.04 -27.32
CA ARG A 120 -6.32 3.37 -28.56
C ARG A 120 -7.54 3.04 -29.42
N GLY A 121 -7.72 3.80 -30.51
CA GLY A 121 -8.86 3.65 -31.42
C GLY A 121 -10.20 4.09 -30.81
N HIS A 122 -10.19 4.99 -29.81
CA HIS A 122 -11.41 5.48 -29.15
C HIS A 122 -12.29 4.36 -28.58
N ARG A 123 -11.68 3.24 -28.17
CA ARG A 123 -12.41 2.01 -27.83
C ARG A 123 -13.41 2.18 -26.69
N LEU A 124 -13.04 2.96 -25.68
CA LEU A 124 -13.83 3.16 -24.45
C LEU A 124 -13.99 4.62 -24.06
N LEU A 125 -13.66 5.56 -24.96
CA LEU A 125 -13.87 6.99 -24.70
C LEU A 125 -15.34 7.36 -24.94
N GLY A 126 -15.93 8.13 -24.03
CA GLY A 126 -17.26 8.69 -24.23
C GLY A 126 -17.29 9.64 -25.43
N THR A 127 -18.44 9.76 -26.09
CA THR A 127 -18.61 10.61 -27.28
C THR A 127 -18.40 12.11 -27.02
N ALA A 128 -18.47 12.53 -25.75
CA ALA A 128 -18.20 13.90 -25.31
C ALA A 128 -16.71 14.23 -25.17
N VAL A 129 -15.82 13.23 -25.21
CA VAL A 129 -14.38 13.43 -25.01
C VAL A 129 -13.72 13.78 -26.35
N THR A 130 -13.24 15.02 -26.47
CA THR A 130 -12.50 15.46 -27.66
C THR A 130 -11.10 14.84 -27.73
N ASP A 131 -10.56 14.69 -28.94
CA ASP A 131 -9.18 14.23 -29.15
C ASP A 131 -8.16 15.09 -28.42
N GLN A 132 -8.43 16.40 -28.30
CA GLN A 132 -7.56 17.33 -27.59
C GLN A 132 -7.53 17.03 -26.09
N GLN A 133 -8.70 16.81 -25.47
CA GLN A 133 -8.79 16.39 -24.07
C GLN A 133 -8.09 15.05 -23.85
N ALA A 134 -8.32 14.07 -24.72
CA ALA A 134 -7.65 12.77 -24.64
C ALA A 134 -6.12 12.89 -24.71
N ARG A 135 -5.59 13.78 -25.58
CA ARG A 135 -4.15 14.07 -25.66
C ARG A 135 -3.60 14.73 -24.40
N THR A 136 -4.33 15.68 -23.82
CA THR A 136 -3.93 16.33 -22.55
C THR A 136 -3.86 15.32 -21.41
N ILE A 137 -4.90 14.51 -21.23
CA ILE A 137 -4.94 13.47 -20.19
C ILE A 137 -3.82 12.45 -20.42
N THR A 138 -3.56 12.06 -21.67
CA THR A 138 -2.46 11.13 -22.01
C THR A 138 -1.10 11.68 -21.58
N ARG A 139 -0.84 12.97 -21.81
CA ARG A 139 0.41 13.62 -21.39
C ARG A 139 0.50 13.70 -19.88
N GLN A 140 -0.58 14.09 -19.20
CA GLN A 140 -0.64 14.17 -17.75
C GLN A 140 -0.39 12.80 -17.10
N TYR A 141 -1.01 11.74 -17.60
CA TYR A 141 -0.83 10.38 -17.07
C TYR A 141 0.55 9.80 -17.36
N ALA A 142 1.27 10.32 -18.37
CA ALA A 142 2.66 9.92 -18.64
C ALA A 142 3.66 10.50 -17.61
N VAL A 143 3.28 11.57 -16.88
CA VAL A 143 4.11 12.15 -15.83
C VAL A 143 4.36 11.14 -14.70
N ALA A 144 3.32 10.41 -14.27
CA ALA A 144 3.40 9.46 -13.17
C ALA A 144 4.50 8.39 -13.36
N PRO A 145 4.52 7.56 -14.43
CA PRO A 145 5.53 6.52 -14.57
C PRO A 145 6.95 7.06 -14.73
N VAL A 146 7.14 8.22 -15.38
CA VAL A 146 8.47 8.83 -15.49
C VAL A 146 8.97 9.28 -14.13
N SER A 147 8.16 10.04 -13.39
CA SER A 147 8.56 10.59 -12.09
C SER A 147 8.73 9.50 -11.03
N TYR A 148 7.85 8.50 -10.99
CA TYR A 148 8.00 7.38 -10.06
C TYR A 148 9.17 6.46 -10.41
N GLY A 149 9.49 6.29 -11.71
CA GLY A 149 10.70 5.60 -12.14
C GLY A 149 11.97 6.33 -11.66
N ILE A 150 12.00 7.66 -11.76
CA ILE A 150 13.09 8.49 -11.20
C ILE A 150 13.18 8.33 -9.68
N ALA A 151 12.04 8.39 -8.97
CA ALA A 151 12.02 8.19 -7.52
C ALA A 151 12.57 6.81 -7.11
N PHE A 152 12.26 5.77 -7.87
CA PHE A 152 12.76 4.42 -7.64
C PHE A 152 14.28 4.30 -7.82
N VAL A 153 14.82 4.92 -8.87
CA VAL A 153 16.28 4.95 -9.11
C VAL A 153 17.01 5.78 -8.06
N ILE A 154 16.41 6.86 -7.55
CA ILE A 154 17.01 7.71 -6.49
C ILE A 154 17.00 7.02 -5.12
N ALA A 155 16.04 6.12 -4.86
CA ALA A 155 15.81 5.56 -3.54
C ALA A 155 17.06 4.99 -2.84
N PRO A 156 17.94 4.19 -3.50
CA PRO A 156 19.17 3.67 -2.90
C PRO A 156 20.19 4.74 -2.49
N PHE A 157 20.13 5.92 -3.11
CA PHE A 157 21.07 7.02 -2.87
C PHE A 157 20.53 8.01 -1.83
N SER A 158 19.21 8.25 -1.84
CA SER A 158 18.55 9.12 -0.87
C SER A 158 17.06 8.80 -0.77
N GLY A 159 16.66 8.15 0.33
CA GLY A 159 15.26 7.88 0.62
C GLY A 159 14.42 9.17 0.74
N LEU A 160 14.99 10.23 1.36
CA LEU A 160 14.30 11.52 1.51
C LEU A 160 14.01 12.20 0.17
N VAL A 161 14.97 12.21 -0.75
CA VAL A 161 14.75 12.80 -2.09
C VAL A 161 13.73 11.97 -2.87
N SER A 162 13.81 10.64 -2.80
CA SER A 162 12.82 9.74 -3.42
C SER A 162 11.39 10.03 -2.93
N VAL A 163 11.20 10.14 -1.61
CA VAL A 163 9.90 10.50 -1.02
C VAL A 163 9.47 11.91 -1.43
N GLY A 164 10.39 12.87 -1.46
CA GLY A 164 10.10 14.22 -1.94
C GLY A 164 9.57 14.27 -3.38
N VAL A 165 10.12 13.46 -4.28
CA VAL A 165 9.61 13.31 -5.65
C VAL A 165 8.20 12.74 -5.65
N ILE A 166 7.92 11.71 -4.85
CA ILE A 166 6.59 11.11 -4.75
C ILE A 166 5.56 12.14 -4.27
N LEU A 167 5.89 12.91 -3.23
CA LEU A 167 5.01 13.96 -2.71
C LEU A 167 4.76 15.08 -3.73
N ALA A 168 5.78 15.48 -4.50
CA ALA A 168 5.64 16.47 -5.56
C ALA A 168 4.71 15.97 -6.69
N VAL A 169 4.81 14.68 -7.05
CA VAL A 169 3.88 14.06 -8.02
C VAL A 169 2.46 14.04 -7.48
N ALA A 170 2.28 13.66 -6.20
CA ALA A 170 0.96 13.68 -5.56
C ALA A 170 0.33 15.08 -5.58
N ALA A 171 1.11 16.11 -5.24
CA ALA A 171 0.67 17.51 -5.30
C ALA A 171 0.31 17.94 -6.72
N PHE A 172 1.13 17.59 -7.73
CA PHE A 172 0.83 17.85 -9.13
C PHE A 172 -0.52 17.26 -9.53
N PHE A 173 -0.76 15.98 -9.22
CA PHE A 173 -2.04 15.34 -9.55
C PHE A 173 -3.21 15.94 -8.80
N ALA A 174 -3.06 16.26 -7.51
CA ALA A 174 -4.10 16.93 -6.72
C ALA A 174 -4.51 18.28 -7.34
N VAL A 175 -3.55 19.11 -7.74
CA VAL A 175 -3.81 20.40 -8.40
C VAL A 175 -4.45 20.21 -9.76
N THR A 176 -3.96 19.26 -10.56
CA THR A 176 -4.55 19.03 -11.89
C THR A 176 -5.95 18.43 -11.85
N ALA A 177 -6.29 17.70 -10.78
CA ALA A 177 -7.62 17.13 -10.60
C ALA A 177 -8.66 18.22 -10.28
N THR A 178 -8.28 19.29 -9.56
CA THR A 178 -9.21 20.37 -9.18
C THR A 178 -9.43 21.40 -10.29
N ILE A 179 -8.52 21.51 -11.25
CA ILE A 179 -8.63 22.44 -12.40
C ILE A 179 -9.39 21.80 -13.58
N GLY A 180 -9.67 20.49 -13.52
CA GLY A 180 -10.31 19.73 -14.58
C GLY A 180 -11.85 19.71 -14.58
N GLU A 181 -12.49 20.33 -13.57
CA GLU A 181 -13.94 20.58 -13.51
C GLU A 181 -14.28 22.00 -13.98
#